data_AF-A0A067Q9L6-F1
#
_entry.id   AF-A0A067Q9L6-F1
#
_cell.length_a   1.000
_cell.length_b   1.000
_cell.length_c   1.000
_cell.angle_alpha   90.00
_cell.angle_beta   90.00
_cell.angle_gamma   90.00
#
_symmetry.space_group_name_H-M   'P 1'
#
loop_
_entity.id
_entity.type
_entity.pdbx_description
1 polymer ?
#
loop_
_entity_poly.entity_id
_entity_poly.type
_entity_poly.pdbx_seq_one_letter_code
_entity_poly.pdbx_strand_id
1 'polypeptide(L)'
;MGRWTQYDEDSYRLPEGMKRVGYDADTQKYSYRDRDGSLWEGPEGASYGELTQVEGAPRVLTGEEREEGEDIEAGSAVNGYHRLPTDSVQIRTSRNSEAYRTILPFFLLICIVLLLVFRLTRPFSRPDAGVRLCPEDTQPYTVVKGDTCWEICQRQKCEVKLLKDINPDMICESLRIGETICLPEKKKSSRRRV
;
A
#
# COMPACT_ATOMS: atom_id res chain seq x y z
N MET A 1 -12.42 -18.51 -16.59
CA MET A 1 -12.81 -18.38 -18.01
C MET A 1 -14.15 -17.65 -18.03
N GLY A 2 -14.13 -16.35 -18.36
CA GLY A 2 -15.34 -15.55 -18.39
C GLY A 2 -16.30 -16.12 -19.43
N ARG A 3 -17.54 -16.40 -19.01
CA ARG A 3 -18.63 -16.86 -19.87
C ARG A 3 -19.07 -15.66 -20.72
N TRP A 4 -18.33 -15.37 -21.79
CA TRP A 4 -18.80 -14.47 -22.84
C TRP A 4 -20.02 -15.13 -23.45
N THR A 5 -21.21 -14.69 -23.04
CA THR A 5 -22.45 -15.12 -23.66
C THR A 5 -22.49 -14.47 -25.04
N GLN A 6 -22.71 -15.25 -26.11
CA GLN A 6 -22.95 -14.74 -27.47
C GLN A 6 -24.02 -13.63 -27.54
N TYR A 7 -24.87 -13.50 -26.50
CA TYR A 7 -25.86 -12.44 -26.33
C TYR A 7 -25.27 -11.04 -26.03
N ASP A 8 -23.97 -10.93 -25.76
CA ASP A 8 -23.24 -9.65 -25.63
C ASP A 8 -22.63 -9.17 -26.95
N GLU A 9 -22.77 -9.93 -28.02
CA GLU A 9 -22.37 -9.48 -29.34
C GLU A 9 -23.36 -8.42 -29.84
N ASP A 10 -22.83 -7.20 -30.08
CA ASP A 10 -23.63 -6.05 -30.53
C ASP A 10 -24.32 -6.30 -31.89
N SER A 11 -23.92 -7.36 -32.60
CA SER A 11 -24.50 -7.86 -33.85
C SER A 11 -26.02 -8.04 -33.79
N TYR A 12 -26.59 -8.35 -32.61
CA TYR A 12 -28.04 -8.54 -32.42
C TYR A 12 -28.77 -7.28 -31.91
N ARG A 13 -28.03 -6.25 -31.50
CA ARG A 13 -28.58 -5.01 -30.89
C ARG A 13 -28.56 -3.84 -31.86
N LEU A 14 -27.73 -3.92 -32.89
CA LEU A 14 -27.50 -2.88 -33.87
C LEU A 14 -28.19 -3.21 -35.20
N PRO A 15 -28.53 -2.19 -36.01
CA PRO A 15 -28.98 -2.39 -37.38
C PRO A 15 -27.99 -3.23 -38.20
N GLU A 16 -28.49 -4.00 -39.17
CA GLU A 16 -27.64 -4.88 -39.98
C GLU A 16 -26.50 -4.11 -40.66
N GLY A 17 -25.26 -4.55 -40.45
CA GLY A 17 -24.07 -3.91 -41.03
C GLY A 17 -23.41 -2.84 -40.16
N MET A 18 -24.01 -2.49 -39.03
CA MET A 18 -23.48 -1.54 -38.09
C MET A 18 -22.64 -2.23 -37.01
N LYS A 19 -21.42 -1.73 -36.75
CA LYS A 19 -20.53 -2.29 -35.71
C LYS A 19 -20.11 -1.22 -34.72
N ARG A 20 -20.13 -1.54 -33.42
CA ARG A 20 -19.55 -0.68 -32.38
C ARG A 20 -18.03 -0.61 -32.54
N VAL A 21 -17.50 0.61 -32.63
CA VAL A 21 -16.06 0.88 -32.84
C VAL A 21 -15.40 1.60 -31.67
N GLY A 22 -16.18 2.14 -30.72
CA GLY A 22 -15.63 2.80 -29.55
C GLY A 22 -16.66 3.11 -28.47
N TYR A 23 -16.12 3.44 -27.30
CA TYR A 23 -16.85 3.98 -26.16
C TYR A 23 -16.03 5.13 -25.59
N ASP A 24 -16.66 6.30 -25.48
CA ASP A 24 -16.09 7.44 -24.77
C ASP A 24 -16.60 7.41 -23.32
N ALA A 25 -15.68 7.20 -22.39
CA ALA A 25 -16.00 7.12 -20.96
C ALA A 25 -16.34 8.49 -20.34
N ASP A 26 -15.83 9.58 -20.92
CA ASP A 26 -16.07 10.92 -20.40
C ASP A 26 -17.47 11.42 -20.79
N THR A 27 -17.89 11.13 -22.02
CA THR A 27 -19.24 11.50 -22.52
C THR A 27 -20.26 10.36 -22.42
N GLN A 28 -19.83 9.17 -21.99
CA GLN A 28 -20.65 7.95 -21.92
C GLN A 28 -21.38 7.62 -23.23
N LYS A 29 -20.74 7.89 -24.37
CA LYS A 29 -21.30 7.66 -25.71
C LYS A 29 -20.64 6.49 -26.40
N TYR A 30 -21.47 5.75 -27.15
CA TYR A 30 -20.99 4.71 -28.06
C TYR A 30 -20.86 5.25 -29.47
N SER A 31 -19.76 4.90 -30.13
CA SER A 31 -19.53 5.20 -31.53
C SER A 31 -19.61 3.93 -32.38
N TYR A 32 -20.24 4.07 -33.53
CA TYR A 32 -20.59 2.99 -34.43
C TYR A 32 -20.13 3.31 -35.84
N ARG A 33 -19.78 2.27 -36.59
CA ARG A 33 -19.39 2.36 -37.99
C ARG A 33 -20.32 1.53 -38.85
N ASP A 34 -20.80 2.14 -39.91
CA ASP A 34 -21.63 1.49 -40.91
C ASP A 34 -20.79 0.86 -42.03
N ARG A 35 -21.40 0.04 -42.89
CA ARG A 35 -20.77 -0.58 -44.06
C ARG A 35 -20.10 0.43 -44.99
N ASP A 36 -20.69 1.62 -45.10
CA ASP A 36 -20.18 2.72 -45.92
C ASP A 36 -19.00 3.48 -45.29
N GLY A 37 -18.54 3.03 -44.10
CA GLY A 37 -17.48 3.69 -43.33
C GLY A 37 -17.93 4.97 -42.61
N SER A 38 -19.22 5.31 -42.69
CA SER A 38 -19.82 6.44 -41.97
C SER A 38 -19.79 6.20 -40.45
N LEU A 39 -19.46 7.25 -39.70
CA LEU A 39 -19.44 7.23 -38.24
C LEU A 39 -20.77 7.72 -37.68
N TRP A 40 -21.26 7.04 -36.66
CA TRP A 40 -22.51 7.36 -35.98
C TRP A 40 -22.31 7.30 -34.46
N GLU A 41 -23.10 8.08 -33.74
CA GLU A 41 -23.06 8.18 -32.29
C GLU A 41 -24.44 7.91 -31.67
N GLY A 42 -24.44 7.23 -30.52
CA GLY A 42 -25.65 7.01 -29.72
C GLY A 42 -25.92 8.14 -28.71
N PRO A 43 -27.10 8.14 -28.07
CA PRO A 43 -27.43 9.07 -27.01
C PRO A 43 -26.55 8.87 -25.76
N GLU A 44 -26.34 9.94 -25.00
CA GLU A 44 -25.52 9.94 -23.78
C GLU A 44 -26.07 8.96 -22.74
N GLY A 45 -25.20 8.08 -22.22
CA GLY A 45 -25.53 7.11 -21.18
C GLY A 45 -26.49 5.99 -21.61
N ALA A 46 -26.88 5.95 -22.89
CA ALA A 46 -27.89 5.03 -23.38
C ALA A 46 -27.27 3.83 -24.11
N SER A 47 -27.66 2.63 -23.69
CA SER A 47 -27.29 1.38 -24.38
C SER A 47 -28.20 1.07 -25.59
N TYR A 48 -29.30 1.80 -25.72
CA TYR A 48 -30.30 1.70 -26.79
C TYR A 48 -30.80 3.10 -27.15
N GLY A 49 -31.10 3.36 -28.42
CA GLY A 49 -31.64 4.66 -28.85
C GLY A 49 -31.38 4.95 -30.31
N GLU A 50 -31.82 6.13 -30.76
CA GLU A 50 -31.62 6.61 -32.13
C GLU A 50 -30.17 7.05 -32.35
N LEU A 51 -29.57 6.61 -33.46
CA LEU A 51 -28.18 6.92 -33.81
C LEU A 51 -28.12 8.21 -34.64
N THR A 52 -27.24 9.12 -34.26
CA THR A 52 -27.02 10.39 -34.97
C THR A 52 -25.75 10.29 -35.82
N GLN A 53 -25.82 10.66 -37.10
CA GLN A 53 -24.66 10.61 -37.99
C GLN A 53 -23.67 11.72 -37.63
N VAL A 54 -22.39 11.38 -37.48
CA VAL A 54 -21.32 12.35 -37.24
C VAL A 54 -20.83 12.88 -38.59
N GLU A 55 -21.41 13.98 -39.04
CA GLU A 55 -20.95 14.65 -40.27
C GLU A 55 -19.53 15.18 -40.09
N GLY A 56 -18.56 14.59 -40.80
CA GLY A 56 -17.16 15.05 -40.85
C GLY A 56 -16.08 14.03 -40.46
N ALA A 57 -16.44 12.78 -40.13
CA ALA A 57 -15.44 11.75 -39.85
C ALA A 57 -14.68 11.32 -41.13
N PRO A 58 -13.33 11.25 -41.13
CA PRO A 58 -12.58 10.82 -42.30
C PRO A 58 -12.93 9.37 -42.66
N ARG A 59 -13.41 9.17 -43.89
CA ARG A 59 -13.68 7.85 -44.46
C ARG A 59 -12.36 7.13 -44.69
N VAL A 60 -12.01 6.18 -43.82
CA VAL A 60 -10.88 5.29 -44.06
C VAL A 60 -11.36 4.22 -45.03
N LEU A 61 -10.94 4.32 -46.29
CA LEU A 61 -11.18 3.31 -47.31
C LEU A 61 -10.43 2.03 -46.91
N THR A 62 -11.18 0.93 -46.82
CA THR A 62 -10.72 -0.39 -46.40
C THR A 62 -9.76 -1.00 -47.43
N GLY A 63 -8.65 -1.52 -46.94
CA GLY A 63 -7.75 -2.41 -47.67
C GLY A 63 -7.25 -3.51 -46.74
N GLU A 64 -7.81 -4.70 -46.94
CA GLU A 64 -7.26 -6.03 -46.67
C GLU A 64 -7.36 -6.65 -45.26
N GLU A 65 -7.70 -7.94 -45.30
CA GLU A 65 -8.14 -8.83 -44.25
C GLU A 65 -6.97 -9.62 -43.62
N ARG A 66 -7.19 -10.13 -42.39
CA ARG A 66 -6.57 -11.32 -41.76
C ARG A 66 -5.11 -11.14 -41.27
N GLU A 67 -4.60 -11.71 -40.16
CA GLU A 67 -4.91 -12.88 -39.33
C GLU A 67 -4.58 -12.67 -37.82
N GLU A 68 -4.98 -13.67 -37.05
CA GLU A 68 -4.98 -13.82 -35.59
C GLU A 68 -3.59 -13.82 -34.92
N GLY A 69 -3.56 -13.31 -33.69
CA GLY A 69 -2.78 -13.83 -32.55
C GLY A 69 -1.27 -14.04 -32.70
N GLU A 70 -0.48 -13.09 -32.18
CA GLU A 70 0.72 -13.45 -31.42
C GLU A 70 1.16 -12.30 -30.52
N ASP A 71 1.58 -12.69 -29.32
CA ASP A 71 2.06 -11.82 -28.27
C ASP A 71 3.49 -11.31 -28.62
N ILE A 72 4.00 -10.37 -27.82
CA ILE A 72 5.41 -9.97 -27.66
C ILE A 72 5.82 -8.61 -28.31
N GLU A 73 6.08 -7.69 -27.38
CA GLU A 73 7.07 -6.60 -27.32
C GLU A 73 7.64 -5.93 -28.59
N ALA A 74 7.61 -4.59 -28.49
CA ALA A 74 8.62 -3.65 -28.96
C ALA A 74 9.06 -3.72 -30.44
N GLY A 75 8.38 -2.91 -31.25
CA GLY A 75 8.87 -2.52 -32.58
C GLY A 75 8.31 -1.17 -32.99
N SER A 76 8.99 -0.08 -32.64
CA SER A 76 8.85 1.19 -33.34
C SER A 76 9.11 0.98 -34.83
N ALA A 77 8.08 1.05 -35.68
CA ALA A 77 8.22 1.36 -37.10
C ALA A 77 6.86 1.67 -37.75
N VAL A 78 6.20 2.74 -37.32
CA VAL A 78 5.35 3.48 -38.25
C VAL A 78 5.94 4.87 -38.28
N ASN A 79 6.55 5.23 -39.40
CA ASN A 79 6.51 6.56 -40.02
C ASN A 79 7.64 6.65 -41.05
N GLY A 80 7.25 6.63 -42.32
CA GLY A 80 8.11 7.03 -43.43
C GLY A 80 8.68 8.42 -43.16
N TYR A 81 10.00 8.50 -43.11
CA TYR A 81 10.72 9.73 -42.94
C TYR A 81 10.56 10.62 -44.17
N HIS A 82 10.15 11.87 -43.95
CA HIS A 82 10.93 13.00 -44.46
C HIS A 82 10.83 14.18 -43.50
N ARG A 83 11.84 14.35 -42.64
CA ARG A 83 12.01 15.57 -41.84
C ARG A 83 12.83 16.57 -42.66
N LEU A 84 12.24 17.73 -42.95
CA LEU A 84 13.01 18.90 -43.39
C LEU A 84 13.66 19.57 -42.17
N PRO A 85 14.95 19.91 -42.23
CA PRO A 85 15.69 20.40 -41.07
C PRO A 85 15.60 21.92 -40.97
N THR A 86 14.82 22.44 -40.02
CA THR A 86 15.14 23.72 -39.40
C THR A 86 14.73 23.74 -37.93
N ASP A 87 15.77 23.58 -37.12
CA ASP A 87 16.05 24.26 -35.87
C ASP A 87 15.39 23.84 -34.55
N SER A 88 16.27 23.76 -33.55
CA SER A 88 16.06 23.50 -32.12
C SER A 88 15.57 22.10 -31.71
N VAL A 89 16.56 21.23 -31.45
CA VAL A 89 16.41 20.08 -30.57
C VAL A 89 16.06 20.56 -29.16
N GLN A 90 14.78 20.57 -28.82
CA GLN A 90 14.34 20.40 -27.43
C GLN A 90 13.79 18.98 -27.29
N ILE A 91 14.64 18.06 -26.83
CA ILE A 91 14.18 16.78 -26.28
C ILE A 91 13.37 17.12 -25.04
N ARG A 92 12.07 17.40 -25.21
CA ARG A 92 11.13 17.30 -24.11
C ARG A 92 11.00 15.82 -23.82
N THR A 93 11.79 15.33 -22.86
CA THR A 93 11.41 14.11 -22.14
C THR A 93 10.02 14.40 -21.60
N SER A 94 8.99 13.89 -22.29
CA SER A 94 7.62 13.93 -21.79
C SER A 94 7.64 13.17 -20.48
N ARG A 95 7.73 13.90 -19.38
CA ARG A 95 7.46 13.35 -18.05
C ARG A 95 6.02 12.88 -18.14
N ASN A 96 5.83 11.57 -18.08
CA ASN A 96 4.51 10.94 -17.98
C ASN A 96 3.87 11.26 -16.61
N SER A 97 3.77 12.55 -16.24
CA SER A 97 3.19 13.03 -14.99
C SER A 97 1.71 12.72 -14.91
N GLU A 98 1.03 12.64 -16.06
CA GLU A 98 -0.39 12.33 -16.13
C GLU A 98 -0.69 10.87 -15.77
N ALA A 99 0.25 9.94 -15.96
CA ALA A 99 0.06 8.54 -15.57
C ALA A 99 -0.01 8.37 -14.04
N TYR A 100 0.64 9.25 -13.29
CA TYR A 100 0.59 9.22 -11.83
C TYR A 100 -0.72 9.80 -11.28
N ARG A 101 -1.47 10.60 -12.03
CA ARG A 101 -2.73 11.20 -11.54
C ARG A 101 -3.81 10.17 -11.22
N THR A 102 -3.95 9.14 -12.05
CA THR A 102 -4.94 8.08 -11.86
C THR A 102 -4.45 7.00 -10.89
N ILE A 103 -3.13 6.79 -10.81
CA ILE A 103 -2.52 5.73 -10.02
C ILE A 103 -2.24 6.18 -8.56
N LEU A 104 -1.98 7.48 -8.34
CA LEU A 104 -1.72 8.06 -7.01
C LEU A 104 -2.85 7.87 -5.98
N PRO A 105 -4.16 8.02 -6.27
CA PRO A 105 -5.19 7.79 -5.26
C PRO A 105 -5.20 6.35 -4.74
N PHE A 106 -4.96 5.35 -5.61
CA PHE A 106 -4.88 3.94 -5.19
C PHE A 106 -3.64 3.68 -4.34
N PHE A 107 -2.49 4.24 -4.70
CA PHE A 107 -1.29 4.15 -3.87
C PHE A 107 -1.46 4.83 -2.51
N LEU A 108 -2.15 5.97 -2.43
CA LEU A 108 -2.46 6.60 -1.15
C LEU A 108 -3.37 5.72 -0.28
N LEU A 109 -4.40 5.11 -0.86
CA LEU A 109 -5.26 4.16 -0.14
C LEU A 109 -4.48 2.93 0.35
N ILE A 110 -3.64 2.34 -0.51
CA ILE A 110 -2.76 1.21 -0.15
C ILE A 110 -1.81 1.63 0.99
N CYS A 111 -1.18 2.80 0.90
CA CYS A 111 -0.31 3.32 1.96
C CYS A 111 -1.06 3.54 3.28
N ILE A 112 -2.28 4.09 3.25
CA ILE A 112 -3.09 4.27 4.46
C ILE A 112 -3.46 2.92 5.08
N VAL A 113 -3.87 1.95 4.26
CA VAL A 113 -4.20 0.59 4.72
C VAL A 113 -2.96 -0.10 5.29
N LEU A 114 -1.82 -0.01 4.62
CA LEU A 114 -0.55 -0.56 5.12
C LEU A 114 -0.13 0.11 6.43
N LEU A 115 -0.30 1.43 6.57
CA LEU A 115 -0.02 2.15 7.81
C LEU A 115 -0.99 1.77 8.94
N LEU A 116 -2.27 1.54 8.64
CA LEU A 116 -3.26 1.03 9.61
C LEU A 116 -2.92 -0.40 10.03
N VAL A 117 -2.69 -1.30 9.08
CA VAL A 117 -2.25 -2.68 9.35
C VAL A 117 -0.99 -2.67 10.18
N PHE A 118 -0.02 -1.82 9.85
CA PHE A 118 1.21 -1.66 10.61
C PHE A 118 0.99 -1.04 11.98
N ARG A 119 0.03 -0.13 12.15
CA ARG A 119 -0.38 0.39 13.46
C ARG A 119 -1.10 -0.65 14.31
N LEU A 120 -1.85 -1.57 13.69
CA LEU A 120 -2.56 -2.66 14.38
C LEU A 120 -1.66 -3.87 14.66
N THR A 121 -0.68 -4.17 13.80
CA THR A 121 0.19 -5.36 13.90
C THR A 121 1.51 -5.06 14.58
N ARG A 122 1.95 -3.80 14.64
CA ARG A 122 2.97 -3.43 15.61
C ARG A 122 2.32 -3.51 16.98
N PRO A 123 2.75 -4.41 17.90
CA PRO A 123 2.44 -4.18 19.29
C PRO A 123 2.91 -2.75 19.58
N PHE A 124 2.13 -2.02 20.36
CA PHE A 124 2.49 -0.70 20.86
C PHE A 124 3.84 -0.82 21.56
N SER A 125 4.94 -0.77 20.81
CA SER A 125 6.29 -0.62 21.32
C SER A 125 6.28 0.79 21.83
N ARG A 126 5.82 0.90 23.09
CA ARG A 126 6.05 2.04 23.94
C ARG A 126 7.51 2.41 23.67
N PRO A 127 7.80 3.65 23.23
CA PRO A 127 9.16 4.12 23.42
C PRO A 127 9.44 3.83 24.88
N ASP A 128 10.47 3.03 25.11
CA ASP A 128 10.96 2.67 26.43
C ASP A 128 11.46 3.99 27.03
N ALA A 129 10.52 4.83 27.44
CA ALA A 129 10.72 5.86 28.42
C ALA A 129 11.04 5.04 29.65
N GLY A 130 12.33 4.72 29.79
CA GLY A 130 12.84 3.73 30.72
C GLY A 130 12.15 3.93 32.05
N VAL A 131 11.13 3.10 32.28
CA VAL A 131 10.59 2.92 33.61
C VAL A 131 11.74 2.22 34.27
N ARG A 132 12.58 2.99 34.94
CA ARG A 132 13.55 2.39 35.84
C ARG A 132 12.70 1.57 36.80
N LEU A 133 12.73 0.26 36.61
CA LEU A 133 11.98 -0.72 37.40
C LEU A 133 12.27 -0.53 38.88
N CYS A 134 13.41 0.09 39.18
CA CYS A 134 13.90 0.38 40.51
C CYS A 134 14.46 1.82 40.59
N PRO A 135 14.32 2.51 41.73
CA PRO A 135 14.89 3.84 41.96
C PRO A 135 16.43 3.85 41.84
N GLU A 136 17.06 5.03 41.82
CA GLU A 136 18.52 5.12 41.72
C GLU A 136 19.24 4.32 42.82
N ASP A 137 20.39 3.74 42.49
CA ASP A 137 21.20 2.84 43.34
C ASP A 137 20.54 1.50 43.72
N THR A 138 19.51 1.07 43.00
CA THR A 138 18.90 -0.26 43.17
C THR A 138 18.85 -1.06 41.87
N GLN A 139 19.11 -2.36 41.97
CA GLN A 139 19.18 -3.29 40.85
C GLN A 139 17.91 -4.16 40.80
N PRO A 140 17.27 -4.31 39.64
CA PRO A 140 16.14 -5.23 39.50
C PRO A 140 16.61 -6.70 39.61
N TYR A 141 15.87 -7.49 40.39
CA TYR A 141 16.07 -8.92 40.56
C TYR A 141 14.76 -9.65 40.34
N THR A 142 14.79 -10.70 39.52
CA THR A 142 13.62 -11.53 39.26
C THR A 142 13.63 -12.73 40.20
N VAL A 143 12.57 -12.87 40.99
CA VAL A 143 12.40 -13.95 41.97
C VAL A 143 12.29 -15.29 41.25
N VAL A 144 13.14 -16.24 41.65
CA VAL A 144 13.14 -17.61 41.13
C VAL A 144 12.48 -18.56 42.13
N LYS A 145 12.01 -19.71 41.66
CA LYS A 145 11.44 -20.75 42.52
C LYS A 145 12.42 -21.15 43.62
N GLY A 146 11.97 -21.03 44.88
CA GLY A 146 12.75 -21.40 46.06
C GLY A 146 13.47 -20.23 46.73
N ASP A 147 13.45 -19.03 46.12
CA ASP A 147 14.03 -17.85 46.75
C ASP A 147 13.26 -17.42 48.01
N THR A 148 14.00 -16.96 49.01
CA THR A 148 13.47 -16.33 50.22
C THR A 148 14.13 -14.97 50.40
N CYS A 149 13.45 -14.02 51.05
CA CYS A 149 14.03 -12.70 51.35
C CYS A 149 15.37 -12.81 52.09
N TRP A 150 15.49 -13.79 53.00
CA TRP A 150 16.71 -14.01 53.76
C TRP A 150 17.86 -14.49 52.86
N GLU A 151 17.61 -15.47 52.01
CA GLU A 151 18.65 -16.01 51.11
C GLU A 151 19.09 -15.00 50.04
N ILE A 152 18.14 -14.24 49.47
CA ILE A 152 18.44 -13.15 48.54
C ILE A 152 19.35 -12.13 49.22
N CYS A 153 19.00 -11.69 50.43
CA CYS A 153 19.83 -10.71 51.14
C CYS A 153 21.16 -11.26 51.63
N GLN A 154 21.24 -12.54 51.98
CA GLN A 154 22.50 -13.18 52.34
C GLN A 154 23.48 -13.17 51.16
N ARG A 155 23.00 -13.49 49.95
CA ARG A 155 23.79 -13.47 48.71
C ARG A 155 24.26 -12.06 48.36
N GLN A 156 23.38 -11.08 48.51
CA GLN A 156 23.62 -9.69 48.11
C GLN A 156 24.22 -8.82 49.21
N LYS A 157 24.40 -9.40 50.41
CA LYS A 157 24.87 -8.71 51.62
C LYS A 157 24.02 -7.48 51.97
N CYS A 158 22.69 -7.63 51.86
CA CYS A 158 21.72 -6.63 52.31
C CYS A 158 21.04 -7.03 53.63
N GLU A 159 20.37 -6.06 54.27
CA GLU A 159 19.49 -6.31 55.40
C GLU A 159 18.05 -6.51 54.91
N VAL A 160 17.33 -7.49 55.45
CA VAL A 160 15.93 -7.79 55.06
C VAL A 160 15.00 -6.60 55.33
N LYS A 161 15.28 -5.78 56.35
CA LYS A 161 14.51 -4.55 56.62
C LYS A 161 14.64 -3.56 55.47
N LEU A 162 15.88 -3.28 55.04
CA LEU A 162 16.15 -2.39 53.91
C LEU A 162 15.49 -2.88 52.62
N LEU A 163 15.45 -4.20 52.40
CA LEU A 163 14.76 -4.79 51.25
C LEU A 163 13.24 -4.53 51.28
N LYS A 164 12.61 -4.62 52.47
CA LYS A 164 11.19 -4.28 52.66
C LYS A 164 10.92 -2.79 52.53
N ASP A 165 11.84 -1.94 52.99
CA ASP A 165 11.71 -0.48 52.88
C ASP A 165 11.73 -0.02 51.42
N ILE A 166 12.53 -0.67 50.57
CA ILE A 166 12.62 -0.39 49.13
C ILE A 166 11.39 -0.95 48.38
N ASN A 167 10.81 -2.06 48.85
CA ASN A 167 9.69 -2.74 48.20
C ASN A 167 8.51 -2.87 49.19
N PRO A 168 7.77 -1.78 49.47
CA PRO A 168 6.74 -1.76 50.51
C PRO A 168 5.57 -2.72 50.24
N ASP A 169 5.31 -3.02 48.96
CA ASP A 169 4.22 -3.93 48.55
C ASP A 169 4.64 -5.42 48.56
N MET A 170 5.92 -5.72 48.82
CA MET A 170 6.47 -7.07 48.79
C MET A 170 6.30 -7.79 50.13
N ILE A 171 5.76 -9.01 50.09
CA ILE A 171 5.57 -9.86 51.27
C ILE A 171 6.54 -11.04 51.22
N CYS A 172 7.48 -11.11 52.17
CA CYS A 172 8.52 -12.15 52.20
C CYS A 172 8.00 -13.59 52.36
N GLU A 173 6.79 -13.76 52.91
CA GLU A 173 6.15 -15.07 53.07
C GLU A 173 5.50 -15.58 51.77
N SER A 174 5.28 -14.70 50.79
CA SER A 174 4.53 -14.99 49.58
C SER A 174 5.16 -14.37 48.32
N LEU A 175 6.47 -14.57 48.17
CA LEU A 175 7.23 -14.18 46.98
C LEU A 175 6.67 -14.87 45.72
N ARG A 176 6.30 -14.11 44.70
CA ARG A 176 5.79 -14.66 43.43
C ARG A 176 6.93 -14.94 42.48
N ILE A 177 6.94 -16.15 41.91
CA ILE A 177 7.94 -16.53 40.90
C ILE A 177 7.75 -15.65 39.66
N GLY A 178 8.84 -15.04 39.18
CA GLY A 178 8.83 -14.12 38.05
C GLY A 178 8.54 -12.66 38.41
N GLU A 179 8.31 -12.36 39.70
CA GLU A 179 8.20 -10.98 40.19
C GLU A 179 9.56 -10.28 40.16
N THR A 180 9.58 -9.02 39.75
CA THR A 180 10.79 -8.18 39.77
C THR A 180 10.79 -7.33 41.02
N ILE A 181 11.78 -7.52 41.87
CA ILE A 181 12.02 -6.76 43.11
C ILE A 181 13.28 -5.92 42.99
N CYS A 182 13.38 -4.86 43.78
CA CYS A 182 14.52 -3.95 43.76
C CYS A 182 15.48 -4.24 44.89
N LEU A 183 16.74 -4.55 44.55
CA LEU A 183 17.80 -4.85 45.49
C LEU A 183 18.70 -3.62 45.69
N PRO A 184 19.14 -3.31 46.92
CA PRO A 184 20.12 -2.25 47.14
C PRO A 184 21.47 -2.61 46.50
N GLU A 185 22.07 -1.70 45.73
CA GLU A 185 23.44 -1.92 45.26
C GLU A 185 24.40 -1.92 46.44
N LYS A 186 25.36 -2.87 46.41
CA LYS A 186 26.52 -2.81 47.28
C LYS A 186 27.26 -1.51 46.95
N LYS A 187 27.19 -0.50 47.82
CA LYS A 187 28.09 0.67 47.78
C LYS A 187 29.53 0.16 47.66
N LYS A 188 30.06 0.09 46.44
CA LYS A 188 31.51 0.09 46.24
C LYS A 188 31.89 1.46 46.76
N SER A 189 32.61 1.52 47.88
CA SER A 189 33.19 2.77 48.30
C SER A 189 34.02 3.28 47.12
N SER A 190 33.49 4.27 46.41
CA SER A 190 34.28 5.04 45.48
C SER A 190 35.34 5.65 46.36
N ARG A 191 36.56 5.08 46.33
CA ARG A 191 37.74 5.74 46.88
C ARG A 191 37.84 7.04 46.12
N ARG A 192 37.27 8.09 46.69
CA ARG A 192 37.44 9.48 46.29
C ARG A 192 38.94 9.73 46.41
N ARG A 193 39.64 9.63 45.28
CA ARG A 193 41.06 9.95 45.19
C ARG A 193 41.12 11.47 45.31
N VAL A 194 41.40 11.93 46.53
CA VAL A 194 41.72 13.33 46.85
C VAL A 194 43.11 13.64 46.28
#